data_AF-A0A953YGY2-F1
#
_entry.id   AF-A0A953YGY2-F1
#
_cell.length_a   1.000
_cell.length_b   1.000
_cell.length_c   1.000
_cell.angle_alpha   90.00
_cell.angle_beta   90.00
_cell.angle_gamma   90.00
#
_symmetry.space_group_name_H-M   'P 1'
#
loop_
_entity.id
_entity.type
_entity.pdbx_description
1 polymer ?
#
loop_
_entity_poly.entity_id
_entity_poly.type
_entity_poly.pdbx_seq_one_letter_code
_entity_poly.pdbx_strand_id
1 'polypeptide(L)'
;MTETFDFAVIGAGIAGASAAFGLVAGRLAERGRVVLLEAENRPGYHTTGRSAALFSERYRNPLIRGLAKASGAFLAAPPEGFAAAPLLTPRGLLVIGRPDQ
;
A
#
# COMPACT_ATOMS: atom_id res chain seq x y z
N MET A 1 -18.83 -24.65 -11.59
CA MET A 1 -19.08 -24.40 -10.15
C MET A 1 -19.05 -22.91 -9.93
N THR A 2 -20.00 -22.37 -9.17
CA THR A 2 -20.03 -20.94 -8.80
C THR A 2 -19.39 -20.79 -7.43
N GLU A 3 -18.39 -19.92 -7.32
CA GLU A 3 -17.81 -19.55 -6.04
C GLU A 3 -18.42 -18.24 -5.53
N THR A 4 -18.73 -18.21 -4.22
CA THR A 4 -19.29 -17.03 -3.55
C THR A 4 -18.23 -16.39 -2.65
N PHE A 5 -18.14 -15.06 -2.70
CA PHE A 5 -17.25 -14.24 -1.88
C PHE A 5 -18.05 -13.14 -1.19
N ASP A 6 -17.63 -12.76 0.01
CA ASP A 6 -18.25 -11.70 0.82
C ASP A 6 -17.78 -10.31 0.38
N PHE A 7 -16.54 -10.23 -0.12
CA PHE A 7 -15.97 -8.99 -0.65
C PHE A 7 -15.31 -9.22 -2.00
N ALA A 8 -15.62 -8.36 -2.97
CA ALA A 8 -14.89 -8.26 -4.22
C ALA A 8 -14.12 -6.94 -4.26
N VAL A 9 -12.79 -7.03 -4.39
CA VAL A 9 -11.89 -5.88 -4.58
C VAL A 9 -11.46 -5.87 -6.04
N ILE A 10 -11.72 -4.76 -6.73
CA ILE A 10 -11.40 -4.60 -8.16
C ILE A 10 -10.11 -3.78 -8.31
N GLY A 11 -9.11 -4.38 -8.95
CA GLY A 11 -7.77 -3.86 -9.18
C GLY A 11 -6.75 -4.36 -8.14
N ALA A 12 -5.72 -5.06 -8.59
CA ALA A 12 -4.63 -5.59 -7.76
C ALA A 12 -3.39 -4.68 -7.73
N GLY A 13 -3.59 -3.37 -7.85
CA GLY A 13 -2.58 -2.37 -7.50
C GLY A 13 -2.46 -2.20 -5.98
N ILE A 14 -1.61 -1.27 -5.54
CA ILE A 14 -1.32 -1.04 -4.11
C ILE A 14 -2.57 -0.72 -3.29
N ALA A 15 -3.52 0.02 -3.87
CA ALA A 15 -4.79 0.35 -3.21
C ALA A 15 -5.63 -0.91 -2.94
N GLY A 16 -5.90 -1.73 -3.96
CA GLY A 16 -6.70 -2.93 -3.79
C GLY A 16 -5.99 -4.02 -3.00
N ALA A 17 -4.68 -4.24 -3.22
CA ALA A 17 -3.90 -5.23 -2.48
C ALA A 17 -3.84 -4.90 -0.97
N SER A 18 -3.60 -3.63 -0.61
CA SER A 18 -3.59 -3.21 0.80
C SER A 18 -4.98 -3.25 1.44
N ALA A 19 -6.04 -2.91 0.71
CA ALA A 19 -7.41 -3.04 1.20
C ALA A 19 -7.80 -4.50 1.42
N ALA A 20 -7.52 -5.38 0.45
CA ALA A 20 -7.75 -6.82 0.57
C ALA A 20 -6.96 -7.40 1.74
N PHE A 21 -5.68 -7.03 1.89
CA PHE A 21 -4.88 -7.41 3.05
C PHE A 21 -5.49 -6.93 4.36
N GLY A 22 -5.94 -5.68 4.46
CA GLY A 22 -6.59 -5.14 5.65
C GLY A 22 -7.87 -5.89 6.03
N LEU A 23 -8.65 -6.35 5.04
CA LEU A 23 -9.85 -7.16 5.25
C LEU A 23 -9.52 -8.55 5.82
N VAL A 24 -8.43 -9.19 5.36
CA VAL A 24 -8.05 -10.53 5.83
C VAL A 24 -7.18 -10.53 7.09
N ALA A 25 -6.36 -9.50 7.30
CA ALA A 25 -5.37 -9.43 8.37
C ALA A 25 -5.80 -8.58 9.58
N GLY A 26 -6.83 -7.75 9.45
CA GLY A 26 -7.30 -6.89 10.53
C GLY A 26 -8.15 -7.61 11.58
N ARG A 27 -8.63 -6.86 12.60
CA ARG A 27 -9.64 -7.34 13.57
C ARG A 27 -11.00 -7.69 12.94
N LEU A 28 -11.13 -7.50 11.62
CA LEU A 28 -12.27 -7.94 10.81
C LEU A 28 -12.07 -9.35 10.24
N ALA A 29 -11.02 -10.08 10.64
CA ALA A 29 -10.71 -11.44 10.19
C ALA A 29 -11.86 -12.47 10.36
N GLU A 30 -12.95 -12.11 11.05
CA GLU A 30 -14.20 -12.88 11.09
C GLU A 30 -15.13 -12.68 9.87
N ARG A 31 -14.84 -11.78 8.91
CA ARG A 31 -15.88 -11.25 7.99
C ARG A 31 -15.95 -11.82 6.58
N GLY A 32 -15.26 -12.93 6.30
CA GLY A 32 -15.57 -13.74 5.12
C GLY A 32 -14.55 -13.69 3.98
N ARG A 33 -14.90 -14.35 2.89
CA ARG A 33 -14.02 -14.63 1.75
C ARG A 33 -13.84 -13.38 0.90
N VAL A 34 -12.59 -12.97 0.70
CA VAL A 34 -12.22 -11.86 -0.18
C VAL A 34 -11.74 -12.41 -1.52
N VAL A 35 -12.27 -11.88 -2.62
CA VAL A 35 -11.68 -12.05 -3.96
C VAL A 35 -11.06 -10.73 -4.42
N LEU A 36 -9.83 -10.81 -4.91
CA LEU A 36 -9.12 -9.71 -5.56
C LEU A 36 -9.07 -9.98 -7.06
N LEU A 37 -9.67 -9.10 -7.85
CA LEU A 37 -9.80 -9.24 -9.30
C LEU A 37 -8.93 -8.21 -9.99
N GLU A 38 -8.14 -8.64 -10.98
CA GLU A 38 -7.28 -7.78 -11.80
C GLU A 38 -7.57 -8.04 -13.27
N ALA A 39 -7.64 -6.95 -14.05
CA ALA A 39 -7.87 -7.03 -15.48
C ALA A 39 -6.58 -7.40 -16.23
N GLU A 40 -5.43 -6.98 -15.70
CA GLU A 40 -4.13 -7.25 -16.28
C GLU A 40 -3.60 -8.65 -15.93
N ASN A 41 -2.71 -9.18 -16.75
CA ASN A 41 -2.06 -10.48 -16.50
C ASN A 41 -1.16 -10.49 -15.25
N ARG A 42 -0.80 -9.32 -14.72
CA ARG A 42 0.06 -9.17 -13.54
C ARG A 42 -0.42 -7.98 -12.69
N PRO A 43 -0.47 -8.13 -11.35
CA PRO A 43 -0.72 -7.00 -10.46
C PRO A 43 0.37 -5.95 -10.62
N GLY A 44 -0.01 -4.69 -10.42
CA GLY A 44 0.95 -3.58 -10.42
C GLY A 44 1.45 -3.13 -11.80
N TYR A 45 0.85 -3.58 -12.91
CA TYR A 45 1.24 -3.13 -14.27
C TYR A 45 1.13 -1.60 -14.48
N HIS A 46 0.20 -0.96 -13.76
CA HIS A 46 -0.09 0.47 -13.84
C HIS A 46 0.70 1.27 -12.79
N THR A 47 0.10 2.31 -12.20
CA THR A 47 0.76 3.30 -11.32
C THR A 47 1.59 2.66 -10.21
N THR A 48 1.15 1.54 -9.63
CA THR A 48 1.89 0.85 -8.55
C THR A 48 3.28 0.39 -8.97
N GLY A 49 3.44 -0.26 -10.12
CA GLY A 49 4.75 -0.73 -10.61
C GLY A 49 5.57 0.35 -11.31
N ARG A 50 5.02 1.56 -11.49
CA ARG A 50 5.67 2.69 -12.17
C ARG A 50 6.12 3.80 -11.21
N SER A 51 5.94 3.60 -9.90
CA SER A 51 6.33 4.56 -8.87
C SER A 51 7.85 4.55 -8.66
N ALA A 52 8.41 5.72 -8.31
CA ALA A 52 9.77 5.82 -7.77
C ALA A 52 9.91 5.22 -6.35
N ALA A 53 8.78 4.85 -5.73
CA ALA A 53 8.67 4.19 -4.44
C ALA A 53 9.41 4.93 -3.30
N LEU A 54 9.29 6.25 -3.26
CA LEU A 54 9.82 7.08 -2.19
C LEU A 54 8.81 7.20 -1.05
N PHE A 55 9.23 6.86 0.17
CA PHE A 55 8.49 7.15 1.38
C PHE A 55 8.96 8.46 2.00
N SER A 56 8.02 9.38 2.30
CA SER A 56 8.31 10.64 2.99
C SER A 56 7.12 11.09 3.82
N GLU A 57 7.38 11.32 5.10
CA GLU A 57 6.40 11.88 6.04
C GLU A 57 6.33 13.42 5.96
N ARG A 58 7.10 14.04 5.07
CA ARG A 58 7.21 15.51 4.92
C ARG A 58 6.36 16.03 3.76
N TYR A 59 5.23 15.39 3.50
CA TYR A 59 4.31 15.84 2.46
C TYR A 59 3.62 17.15 2.84
N ARG A 60 3.43 18.07 1.87
CA ARG A 60 2.82 19.39 2.12
C ARG A 60 1.35 19.26 2.53
N ASN A 61 0.59 18.44 1.82
CA ASN A 61 -0.82 18.20 2.12
C ASN A 61 -0.97 17.50 3.49
N PRO A 62 -1.70 18.09 4.45
CA PRO A 62 -1.83 17.55 5.81
C PRO A 62 -2.48 16.17 5.88
N LEU A 63 -3.49 15.88 5.05
CA LEU A 63 -4.18 14.59 5.03
C LEU A 63 -3.23 13.49 4.52
N ILE A 64 -2.56 13.74 3.40
CA ILE A 64 -1.59 12.79 2.84
C ILE A 64 -0.42 12.57 3.81
N ARG A 65 0.04 13.64 4.46
CA ARG A 65 1.06 13.54 5.51
C ARG A 65 0.59 12.68 6.69
N GLY A 66 -0.65 12.85 7.12
CA GLY A 66 -1.26 12.04 8.18
C GLY A 66 -1.27 10.55 7.83
N LEU A 67 -1.71 10.21 6.61
CA LEU A 67 -1.70 8.84 6.12
C LEU A 67 -0.28 8.26 6.04
N ALA A 68 0.68 9.01 5.48
CA ALA A 68 2.07 8.57 5.39
C ALA A 68 2.68 8.24 6.76
N LYS A 69 2.45 9.11 7.75
CA LYS A 69 2.89 8.89 9.14
C LYS A 69 2.24 7.65 9.75
N ALA A 70 0.93 7.49 9.57
CA ALA A 70 0.20 6.33 10.08
C ALA A 70 0.70 5.01 9.46
N SER A 71 1.12 5.01 8.19
CA SER A 71 1.69 3.84 7.52
C SER A 71 3.14 3.53 7.94
N GLY A 72 3.88 4.50 8.49
CA GLY A 72 5.31 4.38 8.75
C GLY A 72 5.69 3.21 9.65
N ALA A 73 4.94 2.96 10.73
CA ALA A 73 5.23 1.87 11.66
C ALA A 73 5.14 0.49 11.00
N PHE A 74 4.10 0.25 10.19
CA PHE A 74 3.95 -1.01 9.46
C PHE A 74 5.05 -1.21 8.42
N LEU A 75 5.44 -0.15 7.70
CA LEU A 75 6.49 -0.24 6.69
C LEU A 75 7.88 -0.43 7.31
N ALA A 76 8.13 0.13 8.49
CA ALA A 76 9.39 -0.03 9.21
C ALA A 76 9.53 -1.41 9.88
N ALA A 77 8.43 -1.95 10.39
CA ALA A 77 8.39 -3.23 11.10
C ALA A 77 7.10 -3.99 10.76
N PRO A 78 7.01 -4.58 9.55
CA PRO A 78 5.84 -5.39 9.20
C PRO A 78 5.80 -6.68 10.04
N PRO A 79 4.62 -7.34 10.14
CA PRO A 79 4.51 -8.62 10.83
C PRO A 79 5.52 -9.66 10.32
N GLU A 80 5.91 -10.59 11.19
CA GLU A 80 6.83 -11.68 10.82
C GLU A 80 6.29 -12.46 9.62
N GLY A 81 7.18 -12.78 8.68
CA GLY A 81 6.83 -13.49 7.44
C GLY A 81 6.12 -12.65 6.37
N PHE A 82 5.82 -11.36 6.62
CA PHE A 82 5.14 -10.52 5.63
C PHE A 82 5.98 -10.22 4.39
N ALA A 83 7.29 -10.02 4.56
CA ALA A 83 8.22 -9.73 3.46
C ALA A 83 9.55 -10.46 3.65
N ALA A 84 10.16 -10.89 2.54
CA ALA A 84 11.46 -11.57 2.56
C ALA A 84 12.66 -10.64 2.82
N ALA A 85 12.44 -9.32 2.75
CA ALA A 85 13.45 -8.28 2.97
C ALA A 85 12.78 -7.02 3.56
N PRO A 86 13.55 -6.08 4.15
CA PRO A 86 13.01 -4.82 4.65
C PRO A 86 12.25 -4.05 3.57
N LEU A 87 11.06 -3.53 3.92
CA LEU A 87 10.24 -2.71 2.99
C LEU A 87 10.82 -1.30 2.79
N LEU A 88 11.59 -0.80 3.75
CA LEU A 88 12.24 0.50 3.71
C LEU A 88 13.74 0.35 3.86
N THR A 89 14.48 1.15 3.08
CA THR A 89 15.93 1.35 3.21
C THR A 89 16.22 2.85 3.31
N PRO A 90 17.28 3.27 4.06
CA PRO A 90 17.69 4.67 4.07
C PRO A 90 18.04 5.16 2.66
N ARG A 91 17.36 6.22 2.19
CA ARG A 91 17.63 6.85 0.88
C ARG A 91 17.89 8.35 0.95
N GLY A 92 17.32 9.04 1.95
CA GLY A 92 17.32 10.49 2.05
C GLY A 92 16.40 11.18 1.02
N LEU A 93 16.15 12.47 1.23
CA LEU A 93 15.38 13.32 0.32
C LEU A 93 15.88 14.77 0.45
N LEU A 94 16.31 15.35 -0.67
CA LEU A 94 16.65 16.76 -0.76
C LEU A 94 15.64 17.46 -1.68
N VAL A 95 14.97 18.48 -1.16
CA VAL A 95 14.10 19.36 -1.95
C VAL A 95 14.82 20.70 -2.04
N ILE A 96 15.20 21.09 -3.26
CA ILE A 96 15.89 22.35 -3.52
C ILE A 96 14.84 23.39 -3.93
N GLY A 97 14.75 24.47 -3.16
CA GLY A 97 13.93 25.63 -3.48
C GLY A 97 14.72 26.67 -4.26
N ARG A 98 14.03 27.42 -5.11
CA ARG A 98 14.58 28.63 -5.73
C ARG A 98 14.41 29.83 -4.79
N PRO A 99 15.08 30.98 -5.05
CA PRO A 99 14.94 32.18 -4.22
C PRO A 99 13.51 32.73 -4.12
N ASP A 100 12.65 32.41 -5.10
CA ASP A 100 11.26 32.86 -5.20
C ASP A 100 10.23 31.86 -4.62
N GLN A 101 10.68 30.79 -3.95
CA GLN A 101 9.83 29.69 -3.45
C GLN A 101 9.79 29.55 -1.93
#